data_AF-A0AAN5AZP9-F1
#
_entry.id   AF-A0AAN5AZP9-F1
#
_cell.length_a   1.000
_cell.length_b   1.000
_cell.length_c   1.000
_cell.angle_alpha   90.00
_cell.angle_beta   90.00
_cell.angle_gamma   90.00
#
_symmetry.space_group_name_H-M   'P 1'
#
loop_
_entity.id
_entity.type
_entity.pdbx_description
1 polymer ?
#
loop_
_entity_poly.entity_id
_entity_poly.type
_entity_poly.pdbx_seq_one_letter_code
_entity_poly.pdbx_strand_id
1 'polypeptide(L)'
;MALTCFIRYRLDPFQIDAFREYAAHWGHIIPRCGGHLLGYFVPSEGTNDEAWGLIAFDSLAAYEAYRARLRTDPQGCANFERAQRQRFILREQRTFAEVVEGTFQRPALPPHPPLSLLSLLGSAGEPPAAGATA
;
A
#
# COMPACT_ATOMS: atom_id res chain seq x y z
N MET A 1 16.58 3.05 -5.60
CA MET A 1 16.03 2.71 -4.28
C MET A 1 14.53 2.76 -4.40
N ALA A 2 13.84 1.73 -3.92
CA ALA A 2 12.38 1.70 -3.96
C ALA A 2 11.79 2.79 -3.07
N LEU A 3 10.70 3.39 -3.53
CA LEU A 3 10.07 4.51 -2.87
C LEU A 3 8.56 4.41 -2.98
N THR A 4 7.87 4.99 -2.00
CA THR A 4 6.42 5.13 -2.01
C THR A 4 6.06 6.59 -2.11
N CYS A 5 5.22 6.92 -3.09
CA CYS A 5 4.56 8.22 -3.19
C CYS A 5 3.37 8.23 -2.22
N PHE A 6 3.50 9.01 -1.16
CA PHE A 6 2.43 9.32 -0.22
C PHE A 6 1.69 10.53 -0.75
N ILE A 7 0.44 10.33 -1.15
CA ILE A 7 -0.45 11.41 -1.56
C ILE A 7 -1.40 11.69 -0.41
N ARG A 8 -1.26 12.83 0.24
CA ARG A 8 -2.17 13.31 1.27
C ARG A 8 -3.19 14.24 0.66
N TYR A 9 -4.46 13.98 0.92
CA TYR A 9 -5.59 14.77 0.49
C TYR A 9 -6.27 15.41 1.69
N ARG A 10 -6.56 16.71 1.58
CA ARG A 10 -7.60 17.35 2.38
C ARG A 10 -8.88 17.38 1.57
N LEU A 11 -9.95 16.83 2.12
CA LEU A 11 -11.23 16.65 1.45
C LEU A 11 -12.28 17.63 1.98
N ASP A 12 -13.34 17.83 1.20
CA ASP A 12 -14.59 18.32 1.75
C ASP A 12 -15.21 17.20 2.63
N PRO A 13 -15.44 17.43 3.95
CA PRO A 13 -15.98 16.42 4.86
C PRO A 13 -17.36 15.87 4.45
N PHE A 14 -18.13 16.61 3.65
CA PHE A 14 -19.46 16.22 3.20
C PHE A 14 -19.45 15.47 1.86
N GLN A 15 -18.29 15.33 1.22
CA GLN A 15 -18.14 14.70 -0.09
C GLN A 15 -17.16 13.51 -0.08
N ILE A 16 -16.99 12.85 1.06
CA ILE A 16 -16.12 11.68 1.20
C ILE A 16 -16.51 10.56 0.23
N ASP A 17 -17.80 10.35 -0.02
CA ASP A 17 -18.26 9.29 -0.94
C ASP A 17 -17.86 9.58 -2.39
N ALA A 18 -17.85 10.84 -2.82
CA ALA A 18 -17.34 11.22 -4.13
C ALA A 18 -15.83 10.89 -4.26
N PHE A 19 -15.07 11.08 -3.18
CA PHE A 19 -13.67 10.66 -3.10
C PHE A 19 -13.52 9.14 -3.09
N ARG A 20 -14.40 8.38 -2.39
CA ARG A 20 -14.37 6.90 -2.43
C ARG A 20 -14.51 6.37 -3.84
N GLU A 21 -15.45 6.90 -4.62
CA GLU A 21 -15.59 6.55 -6.04
C GLU A 21 -14.32 6.92 -6.85
N TYR A 22 -13.70 8.06 -6.52
CA TYR A 22 -12.51 8.55 -7.21
C TYR A 22 -11.31 7.63 -6.96
N ALA A 23 -11.17 7.20 -5.71
CA ALA A 23 -10.20 6.20 -5.29
C ALA A 23 -10.48 4.82 -5.91
N ALA A 24 -11.74 4.39 -5.97
CA ALA A 24 -12.12 3.12 -6.59
C ALA A 24 -11.75 3.07 -8.09
N HIS A 25 -11.90 4.18 -8.81
CA HIS A 25 -11.42 4.28 -10.19
C HIS A 25 -9.90 4.14 -10.30
N TRP A 26 -9.15 4.76 -9.39
CA TRP A 26 -7.71 4.58 -9.34
C TRP A 26 -7.29 3.12 -9.11
N GLY A 27 -8.13 2.34 -8.42
CA GLY A 27 -7.94 0.91 -8.19
C GLY A 27 -7.61 0.11 -9.45
N HIS A 28 -8.19 0.46 -10.60
CA HIS A 28 -7.91 -0.22 -11.87
C HIS A 28 -7.00 0.59 -12.80
N ILE A 29 -7.04 1.93 -12.75
CA ILE A 29 -6.24 2.79 -13.63
C ILE A 29 -4.76 2.76 -13.24
N ILE A 30 -4.43 2.87 -11.95
CA ILE A 30 -3.05 2.98 -11.49
C ILE A 30 -2.23 1.73 -11.83
N PRO A 31 -2.71 0.50 -11.52
CA PRO A 31 -1.98 -0.71 -11.92
C PRO A 31 -1.79 -0.82 -13.43
N ARG A 32 -2.81 -0.48 -14.22
CA ARG A 32 -2.73 -0.47 -15.70
C ARG A 32 -1.70 0.52 -16.23
N CYS A 33 -1.52 1.66 -15.57
CA CYS A 33 -0.45 2.62 -15.87
C CYS A 33 0.92 2.21 -15.30
N GLY A 34 1.03 1.07 -14.64
CA GLY A 34 2.28 0.53 -14.08
C GLY A 34 2.67 1.09 -12.72
N GLY A 35 1.72 1.63 -11.95
CA GLY A 35 1.93 2.00 -10.55
C GLY A 35 1.60 0.84 -9.62
N HIS A 36 2.43 0.60 -8.61
CA HIS A 36 2.15 -0.40 -7.59
C HIS A 36 1.24 0.21 -6.51
N LEU A 37 -0.07 0.11 -6.70
CA LEU A 37 -1.05 0.68 -5.76
C LEU A 37 -1.08 -0.11 -4.45
N LEU A 38 -0.72 0.54 -3.34
CA LEU A 38 -0.82 -0.04 -1.99
C LEU A 38 -2.21 0.13 -1.40
N GLY A 39 -2.86 1.25 -1.73
CA GLY A 39 -4.23 1.50 -1.30
C GLY A 39 -4.60 2.98 -1.29
N TYR A 40 -5.90 3.20 -1.15
CA TYR A 40 -6.47 4.48 -0.78
C TYR A 40 -7.19 4.33 0.56
N PHE A 41 -7.06 5.35 1.39
CA PHE A 41 -7.57 5.38 2.75
C PHE A 41 -8.36 6.68 2.92
N VAL A 42 -9.51 6.58 3.57
CA VAL A 42 -10.39 7.71 3.86
C VAL A 42 -10.68 7.73 5.36
N PRO A 43 -11.21 8.85 5.90
CA PRO A 43 -11.61 8.94 7.29
C PRO A 43 -12.53 7.80 7.73
N SER A 44 -12.28 7.29 8.93
CA SER A 44 -13.15 6.32 9.61
C SER A 44 -13.45 6.75 11.04
N GLU A 45 -12.43 7.19 11.80
CA GLU A 45 -12.56 7.71 13.16
C GLU A 45 -11.55 8.86 13.38
N GLY A 46 -11.91 9.86 14.19
CA GLY A 46 -11.07 11.02 14.45
C GLY A 46 -11.18 12.09 13.36
N THR A 47 -10.08 12.41 12.69
CA THR A 47 -10.02 13.41 11.61
C THR A 47 -10.95 13.01 10.47
N ASN A 48 -11.89 13.90 10.10
CA ASN A 48 -12.94 13.62 9.13
C ASN A 48 -12.69 14.20 7.73
N ASP A 49 -11.55 14.85 7.50
CA ASP A 49 -11.23 15.55 6.26
C ASP A 49 -9.89 15.13 5.62
N GLU A 50 -9.19 14.13 6.15
CA GLU A 50 -7.89 13.68 5.62
C GLU A 50 -7.98 12.28 4.99
N ALA A 51 -7.48 12.16 3.76
CA ALA A 51 -7.40 10.89 3.04
C ALA A 51 -6.00 10.69 2.44
N TRP A 52 -5.65 9.44 2.13
CA TRP A 52 -4.33 9.10 1.61
C TRP A 52 -4.42 8.14 0.43
N GLY A 53 -3.52 8.31 -0.54
CA GLY A 53 -3.26 7.34 -1.60
C GLY A 53 -1.78 7.00 -1.62
N LEU A 54 -1.45 5.71 -1.59
CA LEU A 54 -0.06 5.24 -1.51
C LEU A 54 0.26 4.40 -2.75
N ILE A 55 1.32 4.77 -3.47
CA ILE A 55 1.76 4.07 -4.68
C ILE A 55 3.27 3.87 -4.62
N ALA A 56 3.72 2.62 -4.72
CA ALA A 56 5.12 2.27 -4.72
C ALA A 56 5.73 2.21 -6.13
N PHE A 57 7.04 2.47 -6.19
CA PHE A 57 7.84 2.47 -7.41
C PHE A 57 9.27 2.02 -7.10
N ASP A 58 9.94 1.37 -8.05
CA ASP A 58 11.33 0.93 -7.88
C ASP A 58 12.33 2.11 -7.87
N SER A 59 11.91 3.26 -8.41
CA SER A 59 12.71 4.49 -8.49
C SER A 59 11.85 5.72 -8.86
N LEU A 60 12.44 6.92 -8.78
CA LEU A 60 11.79 8.15 -9.27
C LEU A 60 11.57 8.10 -10.79
N ALA A 61 12.47 7.48 -11.55
CA ALA A 61 12.31 7.30 -12.99
C ALA A 61 11.09 6.43 -13.33
N ALA A 62 10.85 5.36 -12.54
CA ALA A 62 9.65 4.53 -12.70
C ALA A 62 8.36 5.32 -12.41
N TYR A 63 8.39 6.19 -11.39
CA TYR A 63 7.29 7.12 -11.10
C TYR A 63 7.04 8.11 -12.25
N GLU A 64 8.09 8.69 -12.84
CA GLU A 64 7.97 9.63 -13.96
C GLU A 64 7.37 8.96 -15.20
N ALA A 65 7.83 7.75 -15.53
CA ALA A 65 7.27 6.96 -16.63
C ALA A 65 5.79 6.61 -16.39
N TYR A 66 5.44 6.24 -15.15
CA TYR A 66 4.05 6.07 -14.74
C TYR A 66 3.23 7.36 -14.93
N ARG A 67 3.75 8.51 -14.49
CA ARG A 67 3.06 9.80 -14.63
C ARG A 67 2.86 10.21 -16.08
N ALA A 68 3.81 9.91 -16.97
CA ALA A 68 3.66 10.14 -18.40
C ALA A 68 2.49 9.34 -18.98
N ARG A 69 2.41 8.03 -18.67
CA ARG A 69 1.30 7.17 -19.09
C ARG A 69 -0.04 7.61 -18.49
N LEU A 70 -0.06 7.96 -17.20
CA LEU A 70 -1.27 8.39 -16.50
C LEU A 70 -1.86 9.68 -17.11
N ARG A 71 -0.99 10.60 -17.58
CA ARG A 71 -1.42 11.87 -18.18
C ARG A 71 -2.09 11.68 -19.55
N THR A 72 -1.80 10.61 -20.27
CA THR A 72 -2.43 10.31 -21.57
C THR A 72 -3.53 9.27 -21.45
N ASP A 73 -3.79 8.74 -20.26
CA ASP A 73 -4.80 7.72 -20.05
C ASP A 73 -6.22 8.32 -20.06
N PRO A 74 -7.14 7.89 -20.94
CA PRO A 74 -8.47 8.49 -21.04
C PRO A 74 -9.28 8.39 -19.74
N GLN A 75 -9.20 7.25 -19.04
CA GLN A 75 -9.93 7.06 -17.78
C GLN A 75 -9.29 7.87 -16.65
N GLY A 76 -7.95 7.95 -16.62
CA GLY A 76 -7.20 8.80 -15.70
C GLY A 76 -7.58 10.28 -15.84
N CYS A 77 -7.59 10.80 -17.07
CA CYS A 77 -8.01 12.16 -17.36
C CYS A 77 -9.45 12.43 -16.92
N ALA A 78 -10.40 11.56 -17.30
CA ALA A 78 -11.80 11.69 -16.91
C ALA A 78 -11.99 11.67 -15.38
N ASN A 79 -11.22 10.84 -14.66
CA ASN A 79 -11.29 10.77 -13.20
C ASN A 79 -10.74 12.07 -12.55
N PHE A 80 -9.66 12.65 -13.08
CA PHE A 80 -9.15 13.95 -12.65
C PHE A 80 -10.15 15.09 -12.91
N GLU A 81 -10.75 15.14 -14.11
CA GLU A 81 -11.76 16.14 -14.46
C GLU A 81 -12.99 16.06 -13.56
N ARG A 82 -13.42 14.85 -13.20
CA ARG A 82 -14.52 14.63 -12.24
C ARG A 82 -14.19 15.25 -10.89
N ALA A 83 -12.98 15.00 -10.36
CA ALA A 83 -12.55 15.59 -9.10
C ALA A 83 -12.49 17.12 -9.14
N GLN A 84 -12.02 17.70 -10.25
CA GLN A 84 -11.99 19.16 -10.42
C GLN A 84 -13.40 19.76 -10.48
N ARG A 85 -14.33 19.13 -11.21
CA ARG A 85 -15.72 19.60 -11.32
C ARG A 85 -16.46 19.53 -9.99
N GLN A 86 -16.30 18.42 -9.26
CA GLN A 86 -17.01 18.19 -8.00
C GLN A 86 -16.34 18.84 -6.79
N ARG A 87 -15.07 19.24 -6.90
CA ARG A 87 -14.30 20.01 -5.90
C ARG A 87 -14.18 19.40 -4.50
N PHE A 88 -14.32 18.07 -4.39
CA PHE A 88 -14.19 17.35 -3.12
C PHE A 88 -12.73 17.22 -2.63
N ILE A 89 -11.72 17.58 -3.43
CA ILE A 89 -10.31 17.66 -3.03
C ILE A 89 -9.93 19.13 -2.84
N LEU A 90 -9.74 19.55 -1.60
CA LEU A 90 -9.37 20.91 -1.22
C LEU A 90 -7.85 21.14 -1.26
N ARG A 91 -7.06 20.10 -0.97
CA ARG A 91 -5.59 20.15 -1.04
C ARG A 91 -5.05 18.77 -1.40
N GLU A 92 -4.03 18.74 -2.24
CA GLU A 92 -3.23 17.54 -2.53
C GLU A 92 -1.76 17.84 -2.19
N GLN A 93 -1.11 16.94 -1.47
CA GLN A 93 0.33 17.01 -1.21
C GLN A 93 0.96 15.65 -1.51
N ARG A 94 2.13 15.66 -2.14
CA ARG A 94 2.91 14.45 -2.44
C ARG A 94 4.23 14.48 -1.70
N THR A 95 4.54 13.39 -1.03
CA THR A 95 5.83 13.13 -0.40
C THR A 95 6.35 11.79 -0.89
N PHE A 96 7.64 11.70 -1.19
CA PHE A 96 8.27 10.45 -1.59
C PHE A 96 9.10 9.94 -0.43
N ALA A 97 8.73 8.78 0.10
CA ALA A 97 9.45 8.14 1.20
C ALA A 97 10.20 6.91 0.68
N GLU A 98 11.41 6.72 1.18
CA GLU A 98 12.21 5.53 0.92
C GLU A 98 11.57 4.32 1.60
N VAL A 99 11.61 3.17 0.91
CA VAL A 99 11.18 1.90 1.48
C VAL A 99 12.29 1.34 2.35
N VAL A 100 12.00 1.09 3.63
CA VAL A 100 12.89 0.33 4.51
C VAL A 100 12.74 -1.16 4.22
N GLU A 101 13.83 -1.80 3.80
CA GLU A 101 13.85 -3.22 3.44
C GLU A 101 13.34 -4.12 4.59
N GLY A 102 12.60 -5.19 4.25
CA GLY A 102 12.01 -6.13 5.21
C GLY A 102 10.69 -5.67 5.85
N THR A 103 10.29 -4.40 5.71
CA THR A 103 9.03 -3.86 6.27
C THR A 103 7.89 -3.77 5.26
N PHE A 104 8.24 -3.71 3.98
CA PHE A 104 7.30 -3.43 2.90
C PHE A 104 6.37 -4.61 2.62
N GLN A 105 5.06 -4.34 2.58
CA GLN A 105 4.01 -5.32 2.21
C GLN A 105 4.07 -6.65 2.97
N ARG A 106 4.48 -6.60 4.23
CA ARG A 106 4.46 -7.75 5.12
C ARG A 106 3.02 -8.16 5.40
N PRO A 107 2.61 -9.40 5.09
CA PRO A 107 1.28 -9.87 5.46
C PRO A 107 1.18 -9.99 6.98
N ALA A 108 -0.04 -9.83 7.51
CA ALA A 108 -0.32 -10.17 8.89
C ALA A 108 -0.10 -11.68 9.10
N LEU A 109 0.65 -12.04 10.13
CA LEU A 109 0.76 -13.43 10.57
C LEU A 109 -0.38 -13.74 11.55
N PRO A 110 -0.93 -14.96 11.53
CA PRO A 110 -1.90 -15.37 12.54
C PRO A 110 -1.25 -15.28 13.93
N PRO A 111 -2.01 -14.90 14.97
CA PRO A 111 -1.48 -14.72 16.33
C PRO A 111 -0.89 -16.00 16.93
N HIS A 112 -1.28 -17.17 16.40
CA HIS A 112 -0.67 -18.45 16.70
C HIS A 112 -0.43 -19.22 15.39
N PRO A 113 0.79 -19.70 15.11
CA PRO A 113 0.98 -20.65 14.02
C PRO A 113 0.16 -21.92 14.36
N PRO A 114 -0.48 -22.56 13.37
CA PRO A 114 -1.14 -23.83 13.63
C PRO A 114 -0.12 -24.80 14.23
N LEU A 115 -0.50 -25.49 15.31
CA LEU A 115 0.35 -26.39 16.11
C LEU A 115 0.98 -27.56 15.31
N SER A 116 0.73 -27.65 14.00
CA SER A 116 1.13 -28.74 13.11
C SER A 116 2.59 -28.72 12.64
N LEU A 117 3.47 -27.86 13.17
CA LEU A 117 4.92 -27.92 12.87
C LEU A 117 5.81 -28.31 14.05
N LEU A 118 5.31 -28.30 15.29
CA LEU A 118 6.11 -28.71 16.46
C LEU A 118 6.21 -30.23 16.60
N SER A 119 5.32 -30.99 15.96
CA SER A 119 5.38 -32.47 15.94
C SER A 119 6.47 -33.04 15.01
N LEU A 120 7.09 -32.23 14.14
CA LEU A 120 8.13 -32.69 13.20
C LEU A 120 9.56 -32.42 13.68
N LEU A 121 9.76 -31.61 14.73
CA LEU A 121 11.09 -31.32 15.30
C LEU A 121 11.40 -32.14 16.57
N GLY A 122 10.45 -32.96 17.06
CA GLY A 122 10.58 -33.69 18.33
C GLY A 122 11.08 -35.15 18.24
N SER A 123 11.52 -35.64 17.07
CA SER A 123 11.87 -37.08 16.90
C SER A 123 13.30 -37.34 16.38
N ALA A 124 14.24 -36.41 16.52
CA ALA A 124 15.65 -36.67 16.20
C ALA A 124 16.45 -36.99 17.49
N GLY A 125 16.42 -38.27 17.85
CA GLY A 125 17.43 -39.06 18.57
C GLY A 125 18.32 -38.39 19.62
N GLU A 126 18.06 -38.71 20.89
CA GLU A 126 19.02 -38.60 21.99
C GLU A 126 20.20 -39.57 21.75
N PRO A 127 21.47 -39.12 21.78
CA PRO A 127 22.61 -40.04 21.74
C PRO A 127 22.83 -40.69 23.12
N PRO A 128 23.23 -41.97 23.20
CA PRO A 128 23.45 -42.62 24.49
C PRO A 128 24.65 -42.03 25.22
N ALA A 129 24.45 -41.78 26.52
CA ALA A 129 25.43 -41.21 27.43
C ALA A 129 26.69 -42.09 27.54
N ALA A 130 27.85 -41.43 27.48
CA ALA A 130 29.16 -42.02 27.71
C ALA A 130 29.26 -42.56 29.16
N GLY A 131 29.43 -43.87 29.28
CA GLY A 131 29.78 -44.56 30.53
C GLY A 131 31.29 -44.54 30.76
N ALA A 132 31.65 -44.36 32.02
CA ALA A 132 32.96 -43.96 32.53
C ALA A 132 33.98 -45.09 32.71
N THR A 133 35.26 -44.72 32.54
CA THR A 133 36.48 -45.15 33.29
C THR A 133 36.70 -46.62 33.66
N ALA A 134 37.76 -47.23 33.14
CA ALA A 134 39.06 -47.43 33.80
C ALA A 134 40.01 -48.24 32.89
#